data_AF-A0A7V2V8W0-F1
#
_entry.id   AF-A0A7V2V8W0-F1
#
_cell.length_a   1.000
_cell.length_b   1.000
_cell.length_c   1.000
_cell.angle_alpha   90.00
_cell.angle_beta   90.00
_cell.angle_gamma   90.00
#
_symmetry.space_group_name_H-M   'P 1'
#
loop_
_entity.id
_entity.type
_entity.pdbx_description
1 polymer ?
#
loop_
_entity_poly.entity_id
_entity_poly.type
_entity_poly.pdbx_seq_one_letter_code
_entity_poly.pdbx_strand_id
1 'polypeptide(L)'
;MAAFTQNLVNALQWGSFYALIALGYSMVYGVMMLFNFAHGDIFMTGAYISYFVSSGLIALSALGIVTLPNWLIFVMTLLIAMILTAFVGMLVERIGYRPLRGAPRASAA
;
A
#
# COMPACT_ATOMS: atom_id res chain seq x y z
N MET A 1 21.67 -25.90 6.91
CA MET A 1 20.52 -25.81 5.99
C MET A 1 19.48 -24.75 6.36
N ALA A 2 19.09 -24.61 7.65
CA ALA A 2 18.10 -23.60 8.05
C ALA A 2 18.44 -22.15 7.62
N ALA A 3 19.71 -21.73 7.71
CA ALA A 3 20.12 -20.39 7.29
C ALA A 3 19.98 -20.15 5.79
N PHE A 4 20.27 -21.15 4.95
CA PHE A 4 20.11 -21.05 3.50
C PHE A 4 18.64 -20.93 3.11
N THR A 5 17.78 -21.77 3.69
CA THR A 5 16.32 -21.71 3.43
C THR A 5 15.71 -20.41 3.93
N GLN A 6 16.14 -19.90 5.09
CA GLN A 6 15.69 -18.61 5.62
C GLN A 6 16.08 -17.46 4.67
N ASN A 7 17.33 -17.43 4.23
CA ASN A 7 17.82 -16.39 3.32
C ASN A 7 17.13 -16.45 1.96
N LEU A 8 16.80 -17.66 1.47
CA LEU A 8 16.02 -17.82 0.24
C LEU A 8 14.62 -17.24 0.38
N VAL A 9 13.92 -17.53 1.48
CA VAL A 9 12.60 -16.96 1.76
C VAL A 9 12.66 -15.44 1.91
N ASN A 10 13.65 -14.93 2.63
CA ASN A 10 13.86 -13.48 2.77
C ASN A 10 14.11 -12.82 1.40
N ALA A 11 14.95 -13.42 0.56
CA ALA A 11 15.23 -12.92 -0.78
C ALA A 11 13.97 -12.91 -1.66
N LEU A 12 13.14 -13.96 -1.59
CA LEU A 12 11.86 -14.01 -2.29
C LEU A 12 10.87 -12.97 -1.78
N GLN A 13 10.83 -12.72 -0.47
CA GLN A 13 9.96 -11.71 0.13
C GLN A 13 10.31 -10.31 -0.38
N TRP A 14 11.59 -9.92 -0.29
CA TRP A 14 12.07 -8.64 -0.81
C TRP A 14 11.94 -8.53 -2.33
N GLY A 15 12.27 -9.60 -3.07
CA GLY A 15 12.13 -9.64 -4.52
C GLY A 15 10.68 -9.47 -4.97
N SER A 16 9.73 -10.13 -4.30
CA SER A 16 8.29 -9.99 -4.59
C SER A 16 7.81 -8.58 -4.31
N PHE A 17 8.28 -7.95 -3.22
CA PHE A 17 7.95 -6.58 -2.89
C PHE A 17 8.42 -5.60 -3.99
N TYR A 18 9.67 -5.71 -4.43
CA TYR A 18 10.18 -4.88 -5.52
C TYR A 18 9.48 -5.16 -6.85
N ALA A 19 9.16 -6.41 -7.16
CA ALA A 19 8.40 -6.78 -8.36
C ALA A 19 6.99 -6.16 -8.36
N LEU A 20 6.30 -6.17 -7.21
CA LEU A 20 4.99 -5.55 -7.05
C LEU A 20 5.04 -4.03 -7.22
N ILE A 21 6.07 -3.37 -6.69
CA ILE A 21 6.28 -1.92 -6.88
C ILE A 21 6.48 -1.61 -8.37
N ALA A 22 7.35 -2.36 -9.05
CA ALA A 22 7.61 -2.17 -10.48
C ALA A 22 6.35 -2.39 -11.34
N LEU A 23 5.56 -3.42 -11.01
CA LEU A 23 4.28 -3.71 -11.67
C LEU A 23 3.26 -2.59 -11.40
N GLY A 24 3.16 -2.10 -10.17
CA GLY A 24 2.29 -0.97 -9.82
C GLY A 24 2.62 0.29 -10.62
N TYR A 25 3.91 0.62 -10.73
CA TYR A 25 4.37 1.80 -11.48
C TYR A 25 4.08 1.68 -12.99
N SER A 26 4.30 0.50 -13.58
CA SER A 26 4.04 0.28 -15.01
C SER A 26 2.54 0.34 -15.35
N MET A 27 1.67 -0.18 -14.47
CA MET A 27 0.21 -0.09 -14.67
C MET A 27 -0.31 1.35 -14.58
N VAL A 28 0.16 2.12 -13.59
CA VAL A 28 -0.26 3.51 -13.40
C VAL A 28 0.17 4.38 -14.57
N TYR A 29 1.42 4.27 -15.00
CA TYR A 29 1.92 5.01 -16.16
C TYR A 29 1.24 4.58 -17.46
N GLY A 30 0.94 3.29 -17.63
CA GLY A 30 0.23 2.77 -18.78
C GLY A 30 -1.18 3.34 -18.97
N VAL A 31 -1.87 3.69 -17.87
CA VAL A 31 -3.22 4.28 -17.91
C VAL A 31 -3.18 5.81 -17.99
N MET A 32 -2.32 6.47 -17.21
CA MET A 32 -2.35 7.94 -17.10
C MET A 32 -1.40 8.68 -18.04
N MET A 33 -0.39 8.03 -18.63
CA MET A 33 0.66 8.65 -19.48
C MET A 33 1.33 9.89 -18.87
N LEU A 34 1.25 10.05 -17.54
CA LEU A 34 1.79 11.17 -16.78
C LEU A 34 2.74 10.63 -15.71
N PHE A 35 3.84 11.35 -15.45
CA PHE A 35 4.74 11.02 -14.35
C PHE A 35 4.01 11.17 -13.00
N ASN A 36 3.80 10.06 -12.29
CA ASN A 36 3.18 10.04 -10.97
C ASN A 36 4.26 10.04 -9.88
N PHE A 37 4.59 11.24 -9.37
CA PHE A 37 5.51 11.39 -8.22
C PHE A 37 4.91 10.90 -6.89
N ALA A 38 3.58 10.85 -6.78
CA ALA A 38 2.88 10.43 -5.56
C ALA A 38 2.85 8.90 -5.37
N HIS A 39 3.31 8.10 -6.34
CA HIS A 39 3.24 6.64 -6.22
C HIS A 39 4.01 6.11 -5.00
N GLY A 40 5.20 6.65 -4.75
CA GLY A 40 6.01 6.30 -3.57
C GLY A 40 5.32 6.71 -2.26
N ASP A 41 4.67 7.87 -2.24
CA ASP A 41 3.94 8.36 -1.06
C ASP A 41 2.69 7.53 -0.78
N ILE A 42 1.93 7.14 -1.81
CA ILE A 42 0.75 6.26 -1.69
C ILE A 42 1.19 4.89 -1.17
N PHE A 43 2.33 4.39 -1.64
CA PHE A 43 2.89 3.14 -1.15
C PHE A 43 3.28 3.21 0.33
N MET A 44 3.98 4.27 0.73
CA MET A 44 4.41 4.46 2.11
C MET A 44 3.22 4.67 3.06
N THR A 45 2.23 5.46 2.64
CA THR A 45 0.99 5.64 3.42
C THR A 45 0.26 4.31 3.60
N GLY A 46 0.22 3.45 2.58
CA GLY A 46 -0.35 2.11 2.71
C GLY A 46 0.40 1.19 3.67
N ALA A 47 1.73 1.26 3.69
CA ALA A 47 2.55 0.54 4.67
C ALA A 47 2.23 0.99 6.10
N TYR A 48 2.14 2.31 6.35
CA TYR A 48 1.78 2.84 7.66
C TYR A 48 0.35 2.51 8.07
N ILE A 49 -0.62 2.61 7.16
CA ILE A 49 -2.00 2.20 7.43
C ILE A 49 -2.03 0.74 7.89
N SER A 50 -1.34 -0.15 7.17
CA SER A 50 -1.25 -1.57 7.53
C SER A 50 -0.61 -1.76 8.91
N TYR A 51 0.46 -1.01 9.22
CA TYR A 51 1.13 -1.05 10.50
C TYR A 51 0.23 -0.58 11.66
N PHE A 52 -0.48 0.54 11.50
CA PHE A 52 -1.37 1.07 12.55
C PHE A 52 -2.60 0.19 12.77
N VAL A 53 -3.19 -0.34 11.69
CA VAL A 53 -4.33 -1.27 11.79
C VAL A 53 -3.90 -2.56 12.48
N SER A 54 -2.77 -3.15 12.07
CA SER A 54 -2.25 -4.37 12.69
C SER A 54 -1.92 -4.17 14.16
N SER A 55 -1.16 -3.11 14.49
CA SER A 55 -0.78 -2.83 15.88
C SER A 55 -1.99 -2.49 16.75
N GLY A 56 -2.99 -1.79 16.23
CA GLY A 56 -4.26 -1.53 16.91
C GLY A 56 -5.05 -2.81 17.21
N LEU A 57 -5.21 -3.71 16.23
CA LEU A 57 -5.91 -4.99 16.45
C LEU A 57 -5.16 -5.90 17.43
N ILE A 58 -3.83 -5.96 17.34
CA ILE A 58 -3.00 -6.74 18.25
C ILE A 58 -3.11 -6.18 19.67
N ALA A 59 -3.05 -4.86 19.85
CA ALA A 59 -3.21 -4.21 21.15
C ALA A 59 -4.60 -4.49 21.75
N LEU A 60 -5.66 -4.44 20.93
CA LEU A 60 -7.02 -4.74 21.37
C LEU A 60 -7.19 -6.20 21.82
N SER A 61 -6.51 -7.11 21.12
CA SER A 61 -6.46 -8.53 21.48
C SER A 61 -5.68 -8.77 22.77
N ALA A 62 -4.53 -8.09 22.94
CA ALA A 62 -3.72 -8.19 24.15
C ALA A 62 -4.42 -7.64 25.41
N LEU A 63 -5.27 -6.62 25.25
CA LEU A 63 -6.09 -6.06 26.33
C LEU A 63 -7.31 -6.93 26.69
N GLY A 64 -7.53 -8.05 25.98
CA GLY A 64 -8.63 -8.99 26.24
C GLY A 64 -10.01 -8.47 25.84
N ILE A 65 -10.09 -7.31 25.16
CA ILE A 65 -11.36 -6.71 24.71
C ILE A 65 -11.92 -7.52 23.53
N VAL A 66 -11.05 -8.03 22.67
CA VAL A 66 -11.42 -8.79 21.47
C VAL A 66 -10.48 -9.98 21.29
N THR A 67 -10.92 -11.19 21.62
CA THR A 67 -10.14 -12.41 21.40
C THR A 67 -10.23 -12.84 19.93
N LEU A 68 -9.28 -12.40 19.11
CA LEU A 68 -9.17 -12.81 17.71
C LEU A 68 -7.94 -13.71 17.51
N PRO A 69 -8.04 -14.82 16.76
CA PRO A 69 -6.88 -15.58 16.36
C PRO A 69 -5.98 -14.76 15.42
N ASN A 70 -4.67 -14.97 15.49
CA ASN A 70 -3.67 -14.21 14.71
C ASN A 70 -3.94 -14.22 13.20
N TRP A 71 -4.45 -15.33 12.66
CA TRP A 71 -4.83 -15.43 11.25
C TRP A 71 -5.96 -14.46 10.87
N LEU A 72 -6.95 -14.28 11.75
CA LEU A 72 -8.07 -13.39 11.49
C LEU A 72 -7.64 -11.92 11.58
N ILE A 73 -6.72 -11.59 12.50
CA ILE A 73 -6.10 -10.25 12.57
C ILE A 73 -5.36 -9.93 11.27
N PHE A 74 -4.62 -10.88 10.72
CA PHE A 74 -3.93 -10.72 9.43
C PHE A 74 -4.91 -10.44 8.29
N VAL A 75 -5.97 -11.24 8.16
CA VAL A 75 -6.98 -11.05 7.10
C VAL A 75 -7.70 -9.71 7.25
N MET A 76 -8.09 -9.34 8.47
CA MET A 76 -8.75 -8.05 8.73
C MET A 76 -7.81 -6.87 8.42
N THR A 77 -6.55 -6.96 8.83
CA THR A 77 -5.55 -5.93 8.51
C THR A 77 -5.40 -5.77 7.01
N LEU A 78 -5.31 -6.86 6.27
CA LEU A 78 -5.17 -6.84 4.81
C LEU A 78 -6.38 -6.17 4.15
N LEU A 79 -7.61 -6.55 4.53
CA LEU A 79 -8.82 -5.98 3.96
C LEU A 79 -8.98 -4.50 4.30
N ILE A 80 -8.78 -4.12 5.55
CA ILE A 80 -8.90 -2.72 5.99
C ILE A 80 -7.83 -1.86 5.31
N ALA A 81 -6.58 -2.35 5.23
CA ALA A 81 -5.50 -1.63 4.56
C ALA A 81 -5.80 -1.42 3.07
N MET A 82 -6.27 -2.45 2.36
CA MET A 82 -6.67 -2.33 0.96
C MET A 82 -7.77 -1.28 0.75
N ILE A 83 -8.80 -1.26 1.59
CA ILE A 83 -9.90 -0.30 1.48
C ILE A 83 -9.41 1.13 1.74
N LEU A 84 -8.65 1.33 2.82
CA LEU A 84 -8.16 2.66 3.19
C LEU A 84 -7.15 3.20 2.18
N THR A 85 -6.25 2.36 1.67
CA THR A 85 -5.29 2.77 0.61
C THR A 85 -5.99 3.09 -0.71
N ALA A 86 -6.98 2.31 -1.11
CA ALA A 86 -7.80 2.61 -2.28
C ALA A 86 -8.53 3.95 -2.12
N PHE A 87 -9.03 4.25 -0.91
CA PHE A 87 -9.66 5.53 -0.61
C PHE A 87 -8.68 6.70 -0.73
N VAL A 88 -7.46 6.57 -0.20
CA VAL A 88 -6.39 7.57 -0.36
C VAL A 88 -6.08 7.80 -1.84
N GLY A 89 -5.92 6.73 -2.63
CA GLY A 89 -5.67 6.83 -4.07
C GLY A 89 -6.81 7.56 -4.81
N MET A 90 -8.06 7.25 -4.47
CA MET A 90 -9.24 7.92 -5.04
C MET A 90 -9.29 9.41 -4.67
N LEU A 91 -8.95 9.78 -3.44
CA LEU A 91 -8.87 11.18 -3.02
C LEU A 91 -7.79 11.94 -3.80
N VAL A 92 -6.61 11.34 -3.97
CA VAL A 92 -5.52 11.93 -4.75
C VAL A 92 -5.94 12.15 -6.21
N GLU A 93 -6.61 11.17 -6.82
CA GLU A 93 -7.13 11.34 -8.17
C GLU A 93 -8.18 12.46 -8.24
N ARG A 94 -9.13 12.47 -7.31
CA ARG A 94 -10.27 13.39 -7.33
C ARG A 94 -9.88 14.83 -7.04
N ILE A 95 -8.94 15.06 -6.13
CA ILE A 95 -8.52 16.39 -5.68
C ILE A 95 -7.34 16.90 -6.51
N GLY A 96 -6.36 16.04 -6.82
CA GLY A 96 -5.15 16.43 -7.55
C GLY A 96 -5.34 16.30 -9.06
N TYR A 97 -5.51 15.07 -9.55
CA TYR A 97 -5.41 14.80 -10.99
C TYR A 97 -6.63 15.27 -11.80
N ARG A 98 -7.84 15.11 -11.27
CA ARG A 98 -9.07 15.43 -12.00
C ARG A 98 -9.19 16.93 -12.34
N PRO A 99 -8.86 17.89 -11.46
CA PRO A 99 -8.85 19.31 -11.81
C PRO A 99 -7.73 19.70 -12.79
N LEU A 100 -6.56 19.06 -12.67
CA LEU A 100 -5.40 19.33 -13.54
C LEU A 100 -5.64 18.92 -15.00
N ARG A 101 -6.50 17.94 -15.25
CA ARG A 101 -6.91 17.56 -16.62
C ARG A 101 -7.60 18.69 -17.40
N GLY A 102 -8.19 19.68 -16.71
CA GLY A 102 -8.88 20.81 -17.32
C GLY A 102 -8.07 22.11 -17.39
N ALA A 103 -6.86 22.16 -16.83
CA ALA A 103 -6.07 23.38 -16.71
C ALA A 103 -5.19 23.65 -17.96
N PRO A 104 -4.89 24.92 -18.30
CA PRO A 104 -4.00 25.27 -19.42
C PRO A 104 -2.61 24.63 -19.26
N ARG A 105 -2.07 24.09 -20.36
CA ARG A 105 -0.84 23.27 -20.45
C ARG A 105 0.47 23.94 -19.96
N ALA A 106 0.42 25.16 -19.44
CA ALA A 106 1.58 25.91 -18.95
C ALA A 106 2.02 25.51 -17.52
N SER A 107 1.18 24.81 -16.75
CA SER A 107 1.50 24.37 -15.38
C SER A 107 1.86 22.88 -15.29
N ALA A 108 2.06 22.21 -16.42
CA ALA A 108 2.29 20.77 -16.53
C ALA A 108 3.75 20.40 -16.89
N ALA A 109 4.70 21.27 -16.52
CA ALA A 109 6.14 20.99 -16.57
C ALA A 109 6.63 20.65 -15.16
#